data_AF-A0A7C4SIU1-F1
#
_entry.id   AF-A0A7C4SIU1-F1
#
_cell.length_a   1.000
_cell.length_b   1.000
_cell.length_c   1.000
_cell.angle_alpha   90.00
_cell.angle_beta   90.00
_cell.angle_gamma   90.00
#
_symmetry.space_group_name_H-M   'P 1'
#
loop_
_entity.id
_entity.type
_entity.pdbx_description
1 polymer ?
#
loop_
_entity_poly.entity_id
_entity_poly.type
_entity_poly.pdbx_seq_one_letter_code
_entity_poly.pdbx_strand_id
1 'polypeptide(L)' 'MTSSWIEERLQALRSEIARVVAAGEDEDGLHLRALLKELERWEAMRLHDPRSEEANRCRPQSDTP' A
#
# COMPACT_ATOMS: atom_id res chain seq x y z
N MET A 1 -2.12 -15.14 -9.31
CA MET A 1 -2.92 -15.35 -8.08
C MET A 1 -2.39 -14.52 -6.90
N THR A 2 -1.26 -13.81 -7.02
CA THR A 2 -0.65 -12.99 -5.94
C THR A 2 -1.30 -11.63 -5.73
N SER A 3 -1.72 -10.96 -6.79
CA SER A 3 -2.24 -9.58 -6.73
C SER A 3 -3.57 -9.42 -5.94
N SER A 4 -4.47 -10.43 -5.96
CA SER A 4 -5.76 -10.34 -5.23
C SER A 4 -5.58 -10.24 -3.72
N TRP A 5 -4.71 -11.09 -3.16
CA TRP A 5 -4.49 -11.16 -1.72
C TRP A 5 -3.74 -9.92 -1.19
N ILE A 6 -2.82 -9.35 -1.97
CA ILE A 6 -2.14 -8.09 -1.62
C ILE A 6 -3.17 -6.96 -1.53
N GLU A 7 -4.06 -6.84 -2.51
CA GLU A 7 -5.11 -5.81 -2.50
C GLU A 7 -6.12 -6.01 -1.37
N GLU A 8 -6.53 -7.25 -1.07
CA GLU A 8 -7.38 -7.57 0.09
C GLU A 8 -6.71 -7.14 1.40
N ARG A 9 -5.41 -7.41 1.55
CA ARG A 9 -4.66 -7.02 2.75
C ARG A 9 -4.51 -5.50 2.87
N LEU A 10 -4.21 -4.81 1.77
CA LEU A 10 -4.17 -3.35 1.73
C LEU A 10 -5.52 -2.73 2.09
N GLN A 11 -6.62 -3.29 1.58
CA GLN A 11 -7.96 -2.82 1.90
C GLN A 11 -8.30 -3.01 3.39
N ALA A 12 -7.93 -4.15 3.97
CA ALA A 12 -8.09 -4.41 5.40
C ALA A 12 -7.32 -3.39 6.25
N LEU A 13 -6.05 -3.13 5.92
CA LEU A 13 -5.22 -2.15 6.63
C LEU A 13 -5.79 -0.73 6.53
N ARG A 14 -6.24 -0.30 5.35
CA ARG A 14 -6.88 1.02 5.17
C ARG A 14 -8.15 1.17 6.01
N SER A 15 -8.97 0.12 6.07
CA SER A 15 -10.21 0.10 6.86
C SER A 15 -9.92 0.17 8.36
N GLU A 16 -8.90 -0.57 8.81
CA GLU A 16 -8.45 -0.57 10.20
C GLU A 16 -7.90 0.80 10.62
N ILE A 17 -7.03 1.41 9.80
CA ILE A 17 -6.51 2.76 10.04
C ILE A 17 -7.65 3.78 10.13
N ALA A 18 -8.62 3.72 9.21
CA ALA A 18 -9.78 4.61 9.24
C ALA A 18 -10.59 4.45 10.54
N ARG A 19 -10.77 3.21 11.02
CA ARG A 19 -11.45 2.95 12.28
C ARG A 19 -10.69 3.55 13.47
N VAL A 20 -9.39 3.32 13.55
CA VAL A 20 -8.54 3.83 14.64
C VAL A 20 -8.54 5.35 14.69
N VAL A 21 -8.42 6.00 13.53
CA VAL A 21 -8.46 7.47 13.42
C VAL A 21 -9.84 8.01 13.82
N ALA A 22 -10.92 7.38 13.38
CA ALA A 22 -12.28 7.82 13.69
C ALA A 22 -12.64 7.62 15.17
N ALA A 23 -12.18 6.52 15.77
CA ALA A 23 -12.44 6.21 17.17
C ALA A 23 -11.60 7.10 18.12
N GLY A 24 -10.43 7.58 17.68
CA GLY A 24 -9.54 8.38 18.52
C GLY A 24 -8.95 7.61 19.71
N GLU A 25 -9.02 6.27 19.67
CA GLU A 25 -8.66 5.37 20.79
C GLU A 25 -7.15 5.13 20.94
N ASP A 26 -6.32 5.63 20.01
CA ASP A 26 -4.87 5.45 20.02
C ASP A 26 -4.16 6.74 20.45
N GLU A 27 -4.31 7.10 21.72
CA GLU A 27 -3.80 8.35 22.31
C GLU A 27 -2.29 8.52 22.11
N ASP A 28 -1.51 7.44 22.28
CA ASP A 28 -0.06 7.45 22.08
C ASP A 28 0.34 7.38 20.59
N GLY A 29 -0.60 7.07 19.71
CA GLY A 29 -0.38 6.86 18.28
C GLY A 29 0.44 5.59 17.97
N LEU A 30 0.61 4.68 18.93
CA LEU A 30 1.48 3.50 18.77
C LEU A 30 0.86 2.49 17.81
N HIS A 31 -0.46 2.28 17.92
CA HIS A 31 -1.16 1.32 17.10
C HIS A 31 -1.25 1.80 15.65
N LEU A 32 -1.60 3.07 15.44
CA LEU A 32 -1.66 3.73 14.14
C LEU A 32 -0.28 3.73 13.46
N ARG A 33 0.80 4.03 14.20
CA ARG A 33 2.16 3.93 13.64
C ARG A 33 2.51 2.52 13.19
N ALA A 34 2.08 1.48 13.93
CA ALA A 34 2.30 0.10 13.53
C ALA A 34 1.53 -0.26 12.25
N LEU A 35 0.26 0.14 12.17
CA LEU A 35 -0.59 -0.08 10.99
C LEU A 35 -0.06 0.63 9.74
N LEU A 36 0.38 1.89 9.88
CA LEU A 36 0.96 2.66 8.77
C LEU A 36 2.27 2.04 8.26
N LYS A 37 3.15 1.58 9.16
CA LYS A 37 4.35 0.84 8.76
C LYS A 37 4.02 -0.46 8.05
N GLU A 38 2.95 -1.13 8.45
CA GLU A 38 2.51 -2.33 7.76
C GLU A 38 1.96 -2.01 6.37
N LEU A 39 1.12 -0.98 6.26
CA LEU A 39 0.58 -0.50 4.99
C LEU A 39 1.71 -0.18 3.99
N GLU A 40 2.73 0.56 4.42
CA GLU A 40 3.91 0.88 3.60
C GLU A 40 4.61 -0.38 3.07
N ARG A 41 4.81 -1.39 3.91
CA ARG A 41 5.41 -2.67 3.50
C ARG A 41 4.58 -3.37 2.43
N TRP A 42 3.26 -3.39 2.58
CA TRP A 42 2.37 -4.02 1.60
C TRP A 42 2.31 -3.24 0.29
N GLU A 43 2.33 -1.91 0.33
CA GLU A 43 2.39 -1.10 -0.89
C GLU A 43 3.72 -1.30 -1.63
N ALA A 44 4.84 -1.41 -0.91
CA ALA A 44 6.12 -1.78 -1.51
C ALA A 44 6.05 -3.16 -2.19
N MET A 45 5.49 -4.17 -1.52
CA MET A 45 5.31 -5.50 -2.12
C MET A 45 4.40 -5.47 -3.35
N ARG A 46 3.37 -4.61 -3.37
CA ARG A 46 2.53 -4.42 -4.56
C ARG A 46 3.31 -3.83 -5.73
N LEU A 47 4.14 -2.80 -5.46
CA LEU A 47 4.94 -2.13 -6.49
C LEU A 47 6.01 -3.05 -7.08
N HIS A 48 6.57 -3.95 -6.26
CA HIS A 48 7.58 -4.94 -6.65
C HIS A 48 6.99 -6.26 -7.18
N ASP A 49 5.67 -6.39 -7.35
CA ASP A 49 5.12 -7.54 -8.09
C ASP A 49 5.60 -7.42 -9.56
N PRO A 50 6.38 -8.37 -10.08
CA PRO A 50 7.01 -8.27 -11.41
C PRO A 50 5.99 -8.13 -12.56
N ARG A 51 4.70 -8.42 -12.31
CA ARG A 51 3.61 -8.18 -13.27
C ARG A 51 3.24 -6.70 -13.42
N SER A 52 3.61 -5.87 -12.45
CA SER A 52 3.45 -4.40 -12.46
C SER A 52 4.65 -3.70 -13.11
N GLU A 53 5.86 -4.24 -12.97
CA GLU A 53 7.08 -3.64 -13.55
C GLU A 53 7.08 -3.64 -15.09
N GLU A 54 6.43 -4.62 -15.72
CA GLU A 54 6.34 -4.74 -17.17
C GLU A 54 5.49 -3.61 -17.80
N ALA A 55 4.51 -3.07 -17.07
CA ALA A 55 3.74 -1.90 -17.48
C ALA A 55 4.58 -0.60 -17.44
N ASN A 56 5.57 -0.51 -16.54
CA ASN A 56 6.43 0.66 -16.41
C ASN A 56 7.62 0.64 -17.38
N ARG A 57 8.03 -0.56 -17.84
CA ARG A 57 9.11 -0.74 -18.82
C ARG A 57 8.70 -0.39 -20.27
N CYS A 58 7.40 -0.33 -20.54
CA CYS A 58 6.82 -0.01 -21.85
C CYS A 58 6.40 1.47 -22.02
N ARG A 59 6.82 2.37 -21.14
CA ARG A 59 6.72 3.80 -21.41
C ARG A 59 7.90 4.21 -22.31
N PRO A 60 7.69 4.50 -23.61
CA PRO A 60 8.75 5.11 -24.39
C PRO A 60 9.04 6.46 -23.74
N GLN A 61 10.30 6.69 -23.33
CA GLN A 61 10.77 8.03 -23.07
C GLN A 61 10.53 8.82 -24.36
N SER A 62 9.50 9.66 -24.34
CA SER A 62 9.28 10.59 -25.44
C SER A 62 10.42 11.61 -25.35
N ASP A 63 11.47 11.34 -26.11
CA ASP A 63 12.46 12.34 -26.49
C ASP A 63 11.68 13.60 -26.90
N THR A 64 11.83 14.64 -26.11
CA THR A 64 11.28 15.97 -26.41
C THR A 64 12.50 16.87 -26.62
N PRO A 65 12.49 17.70 -27.68
CA PRO A 65 13.62 17.94 -28.60
C PRO A 65 14.78 18.77 -28.04
#